data_AF-D7WAJ3-F1
#
_entry.id   AF-D7WAJ3-F1
#
_cell.length_a   1.000
_cell.length_b   1.000
_cell.length_c   1.000
_cell.angle_alpha   90.00
_cell.angle_beta   90.00
_cell.angle_gamma   90.00
#
_symmetry.space_group_name_H-M   'P 1'
#
loop_
_entity.id
_entity.type
_entity.pdbx_description
1 polymer ?
#
loop_
_entity_poly.entity_id
_entity_poly.type
_entity_poly.pdbx_seq_one_letter_code
_entity_poly.pdbx_strand_id
1 'polypeptide(L)'
;MSDASAASGASENSEILPDAKWASYGYSLSARLKSVRTMRGVSQQRLADLSGLSRSQVSNLERNHNNSRRSNDPNLSTIYRLAYALRVPPVLLLPGAGEEVGEICWDSFGPQDVSALNLEILWPARPEDTRPFAL
;
A
#
# COMPACT_ATOMS: atom_id res chain seq x y z
N MET A 1 -10.21 -11.38 35.86
CA MET A 1 -9.19 -11.89 34.93
C MET A 1 -9.18 -10.96 33.72
N SER A 2 -8.01 -10.39 33.47
CA SER A 2 -7.73 -9.27 32.57
C SER A 2 -8.04 -9.58 31.11
N ASP A 3 -8.55 -8.58 30.36
CA ASP A 3 -8.09 -8.38 28.98
C ASP A 3 -8.13 -6.87 28.64
N ALA A 4 -6.96 -6.25 28.73
CA ALA A 4 -6.69 -4.90 28.26
C ALA A 4 -5.35 -4.96 27.53
N SER A 5 -5.35 -5.28 26.24
CA SER A 5 -4.15 -5.22 25.40
C SER A 5 -4.46 -5.08 23.91
N ALA A 6 -5.21 -4.05 23.52
CA ALA A 6 -5.39 -3.69 22.11
C ALA A 6 -5.31 -2.16 21.82
N ALA A 7 -5.43 -1.31 22.85
CA ALA A 7 -5.51 0.14 22.66
C ALA A 7 -4.14 0.86 22.63
N SER A 8 -3.06 0.24 23.10
CA SER A 8 -1.74 0.89 23.26
C SER A 8 -1.02 1.13 21.93
N GLY A 9 -1.09 0.19 20.97
CA GLY A 9 -0.27 0.23 19.74
C GLY A 9 -0.73 1.25 18.69
N ALA A 10 -1.97 1.73 18.75
CA ALA A 10 -2.49 2.71 17.79
C ALA A 10 -1.99 4.14 18.08
N SER A 11 -1.62 4.45 19.33
CA SER A 11 -1.11 5.77 19.74
C SER A 11 0.34 5.98 19.33
N GLU A 12 1.14 4.91 19.39
CA GLU A 12 2.59 4.92 19.14
C GLU A 12 2.93 5.03 17.64
N ASN A 13 2.17 4.35 16.78
CA ASN A 13 2.35 4.40 15.32
C ASN A 13 2.06 5.78 14.72
N SER A 14 1.16 6.56 15.35
CA SER A 14 0.80 7.91 14.88
C SER A 14 1.92 8.94 15.10
N GLU A 15 2.82 8.69 16.06
CA GLU A 15 3.94 9.57 16.39
C GLU A 15 5.09 9.43 15.39
N ILE A 16 5.32 8.22 14.88
CA ILE A 16 6.38 7.92 13.89
C ILE A 16 5.95 8.29 12.47
N LEU A 17 4.69 8.01 12.11
CA LEU A 17 4.08 8.38 10.82
C LEU A 17 2.66 8.92 11.06
N PRO A 18 2.47 10.25 11.14
CA PRO A 18 1.17 10.87 11.31
C PRO A 18 0.14 10.41 10.27
N ASP A 19 -1.14 10.39 10.66
CA ASP A 19 -2.27 9.99 9.80
C ASP A 19 -2.29 10.69 8.43
N ALA A 20 -1.84 11.95 8.37
CA ALA A 20 -1.73 12.72 7.12
C ALA A 20 -0.69 12.14 6.14
N LYS A 21 0.43 11.59 6.66
CA LYS A 21 1.44 10.93 5.83
C LYS A 21 0.86 9.66 5.22
N TRP A 22 0.20 8.84 6.05
CA TRP A 22 -0.51 7.63 5.61
C TRP A 22 -1.57 7.89 4.55
N ALA A 23 -2.16 9.08 4.51
CA ALA A 23 -3.10 9.43 3.45
C ALA A 23 -2.49 9.47 2.06
N SER A 24 -1.26 9.95 1.93
CA SER A 24 -0.56 9.95 0.63
C SER A 24 -0.20 8.52 0.17
N TYR A 25 0.31 7.67 1.07
CA TYR A 25 0.63 6.27 0.76
C TYR A 25 -0.63 5.43 0.47
N GLY A 26 -1.68 5.59 1.26
CA GLY A 26 -2.96 4.92 1.05
C GLY A 26 -3.60 5.30 -0.29
N TYR A 27 -3.50 6.58 -0.69
CA TYR A 27 -3.96 7.04 -2.00
C TYR A 27 -3.17 6.38 -3.14
N SER A 28 -1.85 6.35 -3.07
CA SER A 28 -1.00 5.70 -4.08
C SER A 28 -1.33 4.20 -4.19
N LEU A 29 -1.43 3.48 -3.07
CA LEU A 29 -1.87 2.08 -3.05
C LEU A 29 -3.21 1.90 -3.76
N SER A 30 -4.22 2.73 -3.45
CA SER A 30 -5.54 2.67 -4.08
C SER A 30 -5.47 2.85 -5.60
N ALA A 31 -4.69 3.83 -6.06
CA ALA A 31 -4.50 4.13 -7.48
C ALA A 31 -3.80 2.98 -8.21
N ARG A 32 -2.73 2.42 -7.61
CA ARG A 32 -1.97 1.26 -8.12
C ARG A 32 -2.86 0.04 -8.24
N LEU A 33 -3.57 -0.32 -7.17
CA LEU A 33 -4.46 -1.47 -7.15
C LEU A 33 -5.52 -1.38 -8.26
N LYS A 34 -6.20 -0.23 -8.36
CA LYS A 34 -7.22 0.00 -9.39
C LYS A 34 -6.62 -0.12 -10.80
N SER A 35 -5.48 0.53 -11.04
CA SER A 35 -4.83 0.56 -12.36
C SER A 35 -4.37 -0.83 -12.81
N VAL A 36 -3.68 -1.57 -11.93
CA VAL A 36 -3.25 -2.95 -12.21
C VAL A 36 -4.47 -3.84 -12.44
N ARG A 37 -5.50 -3.74 -11.59
CA ARG A 37 -6.73 -4.53 -11.76
C ARG A 37 -7.39 -4.26 -13.12
N THR A 38 -7.55 -2.99 -13.51
CA THR A 38 -8.16 -2.64 -14.79
C THR A 38 -7.32 -3.08 -15.98
N MET A 39 -5.99 -2.93 -15.91
CA MET A 39 -5.06 -3.40 -16.93
C MET A 39 -5.14 -4.92 -17.13
N ARG A 40 -5.37 -5.68 -16.05
CA ARG A 40 -5.58 -7.13 -16.10
C ARG A 40 -6.98 -7.55 -16.55
N GLY A 41 -7.88 -6.60 -16.82
CA GLY A 41 -9.27 -6.88 -17.24
C GLY A 41 -10.12 -7.53 -16.14
N VAL A 42 -9.76 -7.35 -14.87
CA VAL A 42 -10.41 -8.01 -13.72
C VAL A 42 -11.45 -7.05 -13.11
N SER A 43 -12.68 -7.52 -12.86
CA SER A 43 -13.68 -6.72 -12.12
C SER A 43 -13.39 -6.73 -10.61
N GLN A 44 -13.91 -5.77 -9.85
CA GLN A 44 -13.75 -5.78 -8.38
C GLN A 44 -14.31 -7.07 -7.74
N GLN A 45 -15.45 -7.56 -8.24
CA GLN A 45 -16.03 -8.82 -7.78
C GLN A 45 -15.09 -9.98 -8.09
N ARG A 46 -14.56 -10.05 -9.32
CA ARG A 46 -13.65 -11.12 -9.70
C ARG A 46 -12.36 -11.11 -8.89
N LEU A 47 -11.82 -9.92 -8.60
CA LEU A 47 -10.64 -9.79 -7.74
C LEU A 47 -10.93 -10.27 -6.32
N ALA A 48 -12.10 -9.93 -5.78
CA ALA A 48 -12.55 -10.41 -4.47
C ALA A 48 -12.58 -11.95 -4.44
N ASP A 49 -13.20 -12.59 -5.42
CA ASP A 49 -13.26 -14.06 -5.52
C ASP A 49 -11.86 -14.69 -5.60
N LEU A 50 -10.98 -14.15 -6.46
CA LEU A 50 -9.63 -14.68 -6.67
C LEU A 50 -8.70 -14.47 -5.47
N SER A 51 -8.86 -13.39 -4.74
CA SER A 51 -8.06 -13.07 -3.55
C SER A 51 -8.66 -13.66 -2.28
N GLY A 52 -9.93 -14.10 -2.30
CA GLY A 52 -10.74 -14.50 -1.13
C GLY A 52 -11.15 -13.34 -0.23
N LEU A 53 -11.11 -12.10 -0.72
CA LEU A 53 -11.57 -10.91 -0.02
C LEU A 53 -13.06 -10.69 -0.30
N SER A 54 -13.71 -9.81 0.45
CA SER A 54 -15.05 -9.35 0.08
C SER A 54 -14.98 -8.28 -1.02
N ARG A 55 -16.02 -8.18 -1.87
CA ARG A 55 -16.12 -7.10 -2.87
C ARG A 55 -16.09 -5.73 -2.20
N SER A 56 -16.72 -5.56 -1.03
CA SER A 56 -16.69 -4.31 -0.28
C SER A 56 -15.28 -3.96 0.20
N GLN A 57 -14.49 -4.94 0.65
CA GLN A 57 -13.10 -4.73 1.03
C GLN A 57 -12.25 -4.29 -0.16
N VAL A 58 -12.33 -4.97 -1.30
CA VAL A 58 -11.64 -4.55 -2.54
C VAL A 58 -12.05 -3.13 -2.92
N SER A 59 -13.34 -2.83 -2.85
CA SER A 59 -13.86 -1.52 -3.20
C SER A 59 -13.40 -0.42 -2.24
N ASN A 60 -13.27 -0.71 -0.94
CA ASN A 60 -12.74 0.20 0.06
C ASN A 60 -11.26 0.47 -0.18
N LEU A 61 -10.48 -0.58 -0.46
CA LEU A 61 -9.08 -0.50 -0.83
C LEU A 61 -8.82 0.40 -2.04
N GLU A 62 -9.71 0.41 -3.05
CA GLU A 62 -9.55 1.28 -4.24
C GLU A 62 -10.02 2.73 -4.05
N ARG A 63 -10.71 3.07 -2.96
CA ARG A 63 -11.19 4.43 -2.67
C ARG A 63 -10.36 5.18 -1.64
N ASN A 64 -9.28 4.58 -1.15
CA ASN A 64 -8.55 5.03 0.03
C ASN A 64 -9.48 5.28 1.24
N HIS A 65 -10.51 4.44 1.41
CA HIS A 65 -11.53 4.64 2.43
C HIS A 65 -11.65 3.41 3.31
N ASN A 66 -11.40 3.55 4.61
CA ASN A 66 -11.78 2.56 5.61
C ASN A 66 -13.00 3.03 6.42
N ASN A 67 -13.60 2.12 7.20
CA ASN A 67 -14.82 2.41 7.97
C ASN A 67 -14.63 3.50 9.04
N SER A 68 -13.39 3.88 9.36
CA SER A 68 -13.03 4.89 10.37
C SER A 68 -12.61 6.24 9.78
N ARG A 69 -12.88 6.51 8.49
CA ARG A 69 -12.42 7.72 7.75
C ARG A 69 -10.89 7.89 7.71
N ARG A 70 -10.15 6.84 8.04
CA ARG A 70 -8.71 6.78 7.89
C ARG A 70 -8.38 6.23 6.51
N SER A 71 -7.15 6.50 6.09
CA SER A 71 -6.59 5.97 4.86
C SER A 71 -6.44 4.45 4.95
N ASN A 72 -6.42 3.76 3.82
CA ASN A 72 -6.24 2.31 3.83
C ASN A 72 -4.83 1.95 4.28
N ASP A 73 -4.76 1.08 5.29
CA ASP A 73 -3.55 0.42 5.76
C ASP A 73 -3.81 -1.10 5.79
N PRO A 74 -3.77 -1.78 4.63
CA PRO A 74 -3.97 -3.22 4.58
C PRO A 74 -2.77 -3.95 5.19
N ASN A 75 -3.06 -5.04 5.91
CA ASN A 75 -2.00 -5.94 6.35
C ASN A 75 -1.23 -6.56 5.17
N LEU A 76 -0.02 -7.05 5.47
CA LEU A 76 0.87 -7.70 4.51
C LEU A 76 0.17 -8.85 3.76
N SER A 77 -0.63 -9.66 4.45
CA SER A 77 -1.33 -10.79 3.83
C SER A 77 -2.35 -10.35 2.78
N THR A 78 -3.01 -9.21 2.98
CA THR A 78 -3.94 -8.62 1.99
C THR A 78 -3.19 -8.21 0.72
N ILE A 79 -2.04 -7.52 0.84
CA ILE A 79 -1.20 -7.15 -0.29
C ILE A 79 -0.78 -8.38 -1.11
N TYR A 80 -0.30 -9.42 -0.44
CA TYR A 80 0.15 -10.65 -1.11
C TYR A 80 -0.98 -11.42 -1.78
N ARG A 81 -2.17 -11.48 -1.18
CA ARG A 81 -3.36 -12.11 -1.78
C ARG A 81 -3.82 -11.37 -3.04
N LEU A 82 -3.81 -10.04 -3.02
CA LEU A 82 -4.13 -9.22 -4.18
C LEU A 82 -3.09 -9.41 -5.29
N ALA A 83 -1.81 -9.38 -4.96
CA ALA A 83 -0.71 -9.59 -5.90
C ALA A 83 -0.78 -10.98 -6.55
N TYR A 84 -1.04 -12.02 -5.76
CA TYR A 84 -1.26 -13.38 -6.24
C TYR A 84 -2.46 -13.47 -7.20
N ALA A 85 -3.61 -12.90 -6.82
CA ALA A 85 -4.81 -12.89 -7.65
C ALA A 85 -4.64 -12.14 -8.97
N LEU A 86 -3.87 -11.04 -8.96
CA LEU A 86 -3.53 -10.24 -10.13
C LEU A 86 -2.36 -10.80 -10.94
N ARG A 87 -1.65 -11.80 -10.40
CA ARG A 87 -0.42 -12.40 -10.94
C ARG A 87 0.62 -11.33 -11.28
N VAL A 88 0.95 -10.54 -10.27
CA VAL A 88 1.98 -9.49 -10.29
C VAL A 88 2.88 -9.62 -9.06
N PRO A 89 4.13 -9.11 -9.11
CA PRO A 89 4.95 -8.95 -7.91
C PRO A 89 4.24 -8.06 -6.87
N PRO A 90 4.33 -8.37 -5.56
CA PRO A 90 3.73 -7.56 -4.49
C PRO A 90 4.14 -6.09 -4.54
N VAL A 91 5.38 -5.85 -4.97
CA VAL A 91 5.97 -4.51 -5.08
C VAL A 91 5.20 -3.58 -6.02
N LEU A 92 4.45 -4.09 -7.00
CA LEU A 92 3.58 -3.24 -7.83
C LEU A 92 2.43 -2.59 -7.06
N LEU A 93 2.04 -3.19 -5.93
CA LEU A 93 1.01 -2.66 -5.05
C LEU A 93 1.60 -1.81 -3.91
N LEU A 94 2.92 -1.81 -3.72
CA LEU A 94 3.56 -1.07 -2.65
C LEU A 94 3.80 0.39 -3.08
N PRO A 95 3.25 1.38 -2.37
CA PRO A 95 3.48 2.80 -2.65
C PRO A 95 4.93 3.18 -2.34
N GLY A 96 5.58 3.94 -3.23
CA GLY A 96 6.95 4.45 -3.00
C GLY A 96 8.04 3.39 -2.85
N ALA A 97 7.86 2.17 -3.37
CA ALA A 97 8.72 1.01 -3.05
C ALA A 97 10.21 1.13 -3.44
N GLY A 98 10.59 2.12 -4.27
CA GLY A 98 11.98 2.40 -4.64
C GLY A 98 12.59 3.60 -3.93
N GLU A 99 11.84 4.27 -3.06
CA GLU A 99 12.22 5.53 -2.41
C GLU A 99 12.30 5.37 -0.89
N GLU A 100 13.08 6.23 -0.24
CA GLU A 100 12.99 6.37 1.22
C GLU A 100 11.60 6.93 1.60
N VAL A 101 11.09 6.49 2.76
CA VAL A 101 9.78 6.92 3.26
C VAL A 101 9.86 8.38 3.68
N GLY A 102 9.34 9.27 2.85
CA GLY A 102 9.25 10.71 3.10
C GLY A 102 7.94 11.17 3.74
N GLU A 103 7.82 12.49 3.93
CA GLU A 103 6.62 13.18 4.45
C GLU A 103 5.35 12.89 3.63
N ILE A 104 5.50 12.77 2.31
CA ILE A 104 4.44 12.34 1.40
C ILE A 104 4.98 11.27 0.46
N CYS A 105 4.10 10.42 -0.04
CA CYS A 105 4.42 9.46 -1.09
C CYS A 105 4.63 10.21 -2.41
N TRP A 106 5.90 10.43 -2.77
CA TRP A 106 6.33 11.03 -4.04
C TRP A 106 6.46 9.95 -5.12
N ASP A 107 5.47 9.09 -5.31
CA ASP A 107 5.51 8.23 -6.49
C ASP A 107 4.93 8.95 -7.71
N SER A 108 5.53 8.73 -8.87
CA SER A 108 5.05 9.29 -10.14
C SER A 108 3.84 8.51 -10.68
N PHE A 109 3.11 7.79 -9.82
CA PHE A 109 2.05 6.91 -10.25
C PHE A 109 0.77 7.70 -10.55
N GLY A 110 0.69 8.22 -11.77
CA GLY A 110 -0.53 8.83 -12.29
C GLY A 110 -1.61 7.77 -12.57
N PRO A 111 -2.91 8.08 -12.33
CA PRO A 111 -3.98 7.23 -12.83
C PRO A 111 -3.84 7.02 -14.33
N GLN A 112 -3.79 5.76 -14.78
CA GLN A 112 -3.67 5.35 -16.19
C GLN A 112 -2.27 5.45 -16.83
N ASP A 113 -1.22 5.80 -16.08
CA ASP A 113 0.15 5.69 -16.59
C ASP A 113 0.72 4.28 -16.34
N VAL A 114 0.60 3.41 -17.34
CA VAL A 114 1.15 2.05 -17.28
C VAL A 114 2.68 2.03 -17.39
N SER A 115 3.31 3.10 -17.86
CA SER A 115 4.78 3.20 -17.88
C SER A 115 5.35 3.36 -16.46
N ALA A 116 4.56 3.96 -15.56
CA ALA A 116 4.86 4.03 -14.13
C ALA A 116 4.77 2.66 -13.41
N LEU A 117 4.33 1.59 -14.08
CA LEU A 117 4.39 0.21 -13.58
C LEU A 117 5.71 -0.50 -13.93
N ASN A 118 6.56 0.07 -14.80
CA ASN A 118 7.91 -0.46 -14.96
C ASN A 118 8.68 -0.18 -13.67
N LEU A 119 9.09 -1.25 -13.00
CA LEU A 119 9.81 -1.17 -11.73
C LEU A 119 11.25 -1.62 -11.93
N GLU A 120 12.16 -0.68 -11.78
CA GLU A 120 13.56 -0.95 -11.48
C GLU A 120 13.83 -0.40 -10.09
N ILE A 121 14.11 -1.29 -9.13
CA ILE A 121 14.41 -0.90 -7.75
C ILE A 121 15.87 -1.20 -7.51
N LEU A 122 16.63 -0.13 -7.30
CA LEU A 122 18.04 -0.19 -6.93
C LEU A 122 18.15 0.26 -5.47
N TRP A 123 18.45 -0.68 -4.58
CA TRP A 123 18.85 -0.37 -3.22
C TRP A 123 19.98 -1.33 -2.82
N PRO A 124 21.12 -0.83 -2.31
CA PRO A 124 21.45 0.59 -2.17
C PRO A 124 21.70 1.26 -3.53
N ALA A 125 21.17 2.48 -3.70
CA ALA A 125 21.44 3.33 -4.86
C ALA A 125 22.66 4.22 -4.62
N ARG A 126 22.99 4.50 -3.35
CA ARG A 126 24.10 5.35 -2.93
C ARG A 126 24.93 4.64 -1.86
N PRO A 127 26.24 4.93 -1.75
CA PRO A 127 27.06 4.40 -0.65
C PRO A 127 26.50 4.74 0.74
N GLU A 128 25.79 5.88 0.85
CA GLU A 128 25.13 6.36 2.07
C GLU A 128 24.04 5.43 2.58
N ASP A 129 23.31 4.73 1.71
CA ASP A 129 22.12 3.94 2.06
C ASP A 129 22.43 2.75 2.99
N THR A 130 23.71 2.34 3.03
CA THR A 130 24.20 1.25 3.90
C THR A 130 25.04 1.74 5.07
N ARG A 131 25.18 3.07 5.24
CA ARG A 131 25.93 3.63 6.37
C ARG A 131 25.19 3.34 7.67
N PRO A 132 25.89 2.92 8.74
CA PRO A 132 25.29 2.83 10.06
C PRO A 132 24.69 4.19 10.47
N PHE A 133 23.55 4.16 11.17
CA PHE A 133 23.01 5.35 11.78
C PHE A 133 24.03 5.94 12.75
N ALA A 134 24.36 7.22 12.58
CA ALA A 134 25.15 7.95 13.56
C ALA A 134 24.29 8.10 14.83
N LEU A 135 24.83 7.67 15.97
CA LEU A 135 24.23 7.84 17.29
C LEU A 135 24.26 9.31 17.73
#